data_AF-A0A077MDF3-F1
#
_entry.id   AF-A0A077MDF3-F1
#
_cell.length_a   1.000
_cell.length_b   1.000
_cell.length_c   1.000
_cell.angle_alpha   90.00
_cell.angle_beta   90.00
_cell.angle_gamma   90.00
#
_symmetry.space_group_name_H-M   'P 1'
#
loop_
_entity.id
_entity.type
_entity.pdbx_description
1 polymer ?
#
loop_
_entity_poly.entity_id
_entity_poly.type
_entity_poly.pdbx_seq_one_letter_code
_entity_poly.pdbx_strand_id
1 'polypeptide(L)'
;MSRLRVTSVRPAEHADVVALAAMEDRAGRRFDSVMDTSWWPSAPDGRARANDGTVLVVGQPIVGFVHLTHGIGRSHIEELSVLPEFGRHGIGTMLLRAALGVALDRGDDVITLTTFADVPWNGRWYAAHGFTPWAGAVPADLAERRMGERALERGGRRVLMLRELRDDPRPIPAVSVIPLRDGPRGLEGFVQYRVATMDFAANAVVFPGGRIDAGDRESAAPLPAEVSARHTAAWRDTAAADVGGPATLVATGRREVGEEAAADVDASELVPWDNWITPIDTPKRFDVYFFVAPVRGAAAATWRHTTSEAHDSRWERLVDVARAAETGELLLLPPTRTIVDELVALGSLAAVLTADPRIRPVRHDLEGPRPRAKGSAAR
;
A
#
# COMPACT_ATOMS: atom_id res chain seq x y z
N MET A 1 -12.91 4.57 27.75
CA MET A 1 -11.67 3.89 27.29
C MET A 1 -11.67 3.93 25.78
N SER A 2 -10.74 4.67 25.16
CA SER A 2 -10.56 4.68 23.71
C SER A 2 -10.32 3.23 23.25
N ARG A 3 -11.16 2.70 22.34
CA ARG A 3 -10.91 1.40 21.72
C ARG A 3 -9.66 1.53 20.86
N LEU A 4 -8.65 0.72 21.18
CA LEU A 4 -7.42 0.61 20.40
C LEU A 4 -7.76 0.25 18.95
N ARG A 5 -7.41 1.12 17.99
CA ARG A 5 -7.51 0.82 16.55
C ARG A 5 -6.18 0.22 16.08
N VAL A 6 -6.08 -1.09 16.00
CA VAL A 6 -4.90 -1.83 15.48
C VAL A 6 -5.24 -2.40 14.11
N THR A 7 -5.73 -1.55 13.22
CA THR A 7 -6.30 -2.01 11.94
C THR A 7 -5.27 -2.03 10.82
N SER A 8 -4.18 -1.25 10.93
CA SER A 8 -3.28 -0.99 9.80
C SER A 8 -1.91 -0.47 10.20
N VAL A 9 -0.99 -0.52 9.23
CA VAL A 9 0.30 0.18 9.29
C VAL A 9 0.14 1.55 8.62
N ARG A 10 0.73 2.60 9.19
CA ARG A 10 0.72 3.97 8.65
C ARG A 10 2.06 4.66 8.87
N PRO A 11 2.40 5.72 8.12
CA PRO A 11 3.54 6.58 8.46
C PRO A 11 3.41 7.15 9.87
N ALA A 12 4.54 7.29 10.58
CA ALA A 12 4.56 7.92 11.90
C ALA A 12 4.21 9.41 11.81
N GLU A 13 3.28 9.86 12.64
CA GLU A 13 2.97 11.27 12.84
C GLU A 13 3.84 11.86 13.95
N HIS A 14 3.81 13.19 14.09
CA HIS A 14 4.62 13.89 15.09
C HIS A 14 4.42 13.36 16.52
N ALA A 15 3.17 13.06 16.89
CA ALA A 15 2.85 12.52 18.22
C ALA A 15 3.40 11.09 18.43
N ASP A 16 3.43 10.27 17.37
CA ASP A 16 4.00 8.92 17.44
C ASP A 16 5.51 8.97 17.61
N VAL A 17 6.17 9.86 16.87
CA VAL A 17 7.63 10.07 16.90
C VAL A 17 8.11 10.35 18.32
N VAL A 18 7.37 11.16 19.09
CA VAL A 18 7.70 11.46 20.49
C VAL A 18 7.56 10.23 21.39
N ALA A 19 6.69 9.27 21.05
CA ALA A 19 6.43 8.08 21.85
C ALA A 19 7.35 6.88 21.53
N LEU A 20 8.14 6.93 20.45
CA LEU A 20 8.93 5.79 19.96
C LEU A 20 9.92 5.23 20.99
N ALA A 21 10.73 6.09 21.60
CA ALA A 21 11.79 5.64 22.52
C ALA A 21 11.20 4.85 23.71
N ALA A 22 10.16 5.40 24.35
CA ALA A 22 9.49 4.74 25.47
C ALA A 22 8.78 3.43 25.05
N MET A 23 8.30 3.35 23.80
CA MET A 23 7.69 2.13 23.27
C MET A 23 8.75 1.05 23.01
N GLU A 24 9.89 1.42 22.44
CA GLU A 24 11.02 0.52 22.16
C GLU A 24 11.61 -0.04 23.46
N ASP A 25 11.87 0.79 24.48
CA ASP A 25 12.33 0.33 25.80
C ASP A 25 11.36 -0.69 26.42
N ARG A 26 10.05 -0.50 26.23
CA ARG A 26 9.02 -1.46 26.69
C ARG A 26 9.01 -2.74 25.88
N ALA A 27 9.19 -2.66 24.56
CA ALA A 27 9.29 -3.83 23.69
C ALA A 27 10.55 -4.66 24.00
N GLY A 28 11.66 -3.97 24.28
CA GLY A 28 12.96 -4.55 24.64
C GLY A 28 12.91 -5.46 25.87
N ARG A 29 12.02 -5.21 26.83
CA ARG A 29 11.84 -6.08 28.01
C ARG A 29 11.48 -7.53 27.69
N ARG A 30 11.04 -7.82 26.46
CA ARG A 30 10.84 -9.20 26.01
C ARG A 30 12.15 -10.01 26.02
N PHE A 31 13.30 -9.36 25.91
CA PHE A 31 14.61 -10.01 25.96
C PHE A 31 15.07 -10.39 27.37
N ASP A 32 14.52 -9.76 28.41
CA ASP A 32 14.89 -10.01 29.82
C ASP A 32 14.73 -11.49 30.23
N SER A 33 13.83 -12.22 29.56
CA SER A 33 13.60 -13.64 29.84
C SER A 33 14.62 -14.58 29.18
N VAL A 34 15.49 -14.07 28.30
CA VAL A 34 16.43 -14.88 27.49
C VAL A 34 17.88 -14.37 27.54
N MET A 35 18.11 -13.15 28.02
CA MET A 35 19.45 -12.56 28.16
C MET A 35 19.47 -11.42 29.17
N ASP A 36 20.66 -11.04 29.64
CA ASP A 36 20.84 -9.85 30.47
C ASP A 36 20.80 -8.57 29.61
N THR A 37 19.82 -7.72 29.90
CA THR A 37 19.55 -6.45 29.20
C THR A 37 19.87 -5.23 30.06
N SER A 38 20.38 -5.39 31.29
CA SER A 38 20.53 -4.27 32.24
C SER A 38 21.51 -3.17 31.81
N TRP A 39 22.35 -3.48 30.82
CA TRP A 39 23.37 -2.61 30.25
C TRP A 39 22.98 -2.06 28.87
N TRP A 40 21.79 -2.39 28.37
CA TRP A 40 21.33 -1.88 27.08
C TRP A 40 21.21 -0.35 27.13
N PRO A 41 21.64 0.35 26.06
CA PRO A 41 21.41 1.78 25.98
C PRO A 41 19.90 2.05 25.93
N SER A 42 19.49 3.20 26.45
CA SER A 42 18.12 3.67 26.22
C SER A 42 17.85 3.82 24.74
N ALA A 43 16.60 3.52 24.33
CA ALA A 43 16.17 3.67 22.96
C ALA A 43 16.48 5.09 22.41
N PRO A 44 16.95 5.21 21.15
CA PRO A 44 17.20 6.50 20.53
C PRO A 44 15.95 7.37 20.44
N ASP A 45 16.15 8.68 20.41
CA ASP A 45 15.06 9.64 20.18
C ASP A 45 14.38 9.39 18.83
N GLY A 46 13.05 9.43 18.84
CA GLY A 46 12.26 9.15 17.65
C GLY A 46 12.44 10.19 16.53
N ARG A 47 12.74 11.46 16.87
CA ARG A 47 12.97 12.50 15.85
C ARG A 47 14.27 12.24 15.10
N ALA A 48 15.30 11.71 15.76
CA ALA A 48 16.51 11.25 15.08
C ALA A 48 16.19 10.16 14.05
N ARG A 49 15.39 9.14 14.43
CA ARG A 49 14.92 8.09 13.51
C ARG A 49 14.14 8.66 12.32
N ALA A 50 13.17 9.54 12.57
CA ALA A 50 12.36 10.15 11.52
C ALA A 50 13.17 11.03 10.55
N ASN A 51 14.34 11.52 10.95
CA ASN A 51 15.26 12.27 10.08
C ASN A 51 16.22 11.36 9.30
N ASP A 52 16.58 10.20 9.87
CA ASP A 52 17.53 9.23 9.28
C ASP A 52 16.85 8.20 8.36
N GLY A 53 15.52 8.18 8.35
CA GLY A 53 14.78 7.10 7.69
C GLY A 53 13.28 7.25 7.64
N THR A 54 12.62 6.19 7.22
CA THR A 54 11.17 6.05 7.23
C THR A 54 10.75 5.34 8.51
N VAL A 55 9.82 5.92 9.27
CA VAL A 55 9.19 5.24 10.42
C VAL A 55 7.74 4.93 10.10
N LEU A 56 7.37 3.66 10.23
CA LEU A 56 6.01 3.18 10.09
C LEU A 56 5.52 2.65 11.44
N VAL A 57 4.26 2.89 11.76
CA VAL A 57 3.66 2.55 13.06
C VAL A 57 2.34 1.81 12.89
N VAL A 58 1.96 1.07 13.93
CA VAL A 58 0.64 0.44 14.07
C VAL A 58 0.03 0.89 15.39
N GLY A 59 -1.26 1.24 15.37
CA GLY A 59 -2.01 1.63 16.56
C GLY A 59 -2.08 3.14 16.80
N GLN A 60 -3.09 3.54 17.58
CA GLN A 60 -3.19 4.86 18.22
C GLN A 60 -3.78 4.67 19.64
N PRO A 61 -2.97 4.81 20.72
CA PRO A 61 -1.51 5.02 20.71
C PRO A 61 -0.75 3.85 20.06
N ILE A 62 0.50 4.11 19.65
CA ILE A 62 1.31 3.11 18.94
C ILE A 62 1.57 1.87 19.79
N VAL A 63 1.47 0.70 19.15
CA VAL A 63 1.72 -0.62 19.76
C VAL A 63 2.85 -1.39 19.08
N GLY A 64 3.34 -0.87 17.95
CA GLY A 64 4.52 -1.36 17.26
C GLY A 64 4.97 -0.38 16.18
N PHE A 65 6.24 -0.49 15.80
CA PHE A 65 6.82 0.30 14.72
C PHE A 65 7.93 -0.47 14.00
N VAL A 66 8.26 0.01 12.80
CA VAL A 66 9.45 -0.37 12.06
C VAL A 66 10.16 0.90 11.59
N HIS A 67 11.48 0.95 11.75
CA HIS A 67 12.35 2.02 11.27
C HIS A 67 13.23 1.49 10.14
N LEU A 68 13.13 2.13 8.98
CA LEU A 68 13.92 1.85 7.79
C LEU A 68 14.91 2.97 7.53
N THR A 69 16.17 2.62 7.38
CA THR A 69 17.20 3.54 6.89
C THR A 69 17.54 3.18 5.45
N HIS A 70 18.06 4.13 4.70
CA HIS A 70 18.18 3.98 3.25
C HIS A 70 19.63 4.16 2.79
N GLY A 71 20.12 3.18 2.02
CA GLY A 71 21.37 3.23 1.29
C GLY A 71 21.14 3.29 -0.22
N ILE A 72 22.19 3.08 -1.01
CA ILE A 72 22.09 3.01 -2.48
C ILE A 72 21.61 1.62 -2.88
N GLY A 73 20.40 1.52 -3.43
CA GLY A 73 19.78 0.27 -3.91
C GLY A 73 19.46 -0.73 -2.79
N ARG A 74 19.39 -0.25 -1.54
CA ARG A 74 19.16 -1.08 -0.37
C ARG A 74 18.50 -0.30 0.76
N SER A 75 17.52 -0.93 1.38
CA SER A 75 16.97 -0.51 2.68
C SER A 75 17.53 -1.36 3.82
N HIS A 76 17.60 -0.79 5.02
CA HIS A 76 17.98 -1.50 6.24
C HIS A 76 16.92 -1.30 7.32
N ILE A 77 16.35 -2.40 7.82
CA ILE A 77 15.50 -2.38 9.01
C ILE A 77 16.43 -2.19 10.20
N GLU A 78 16.46 -0.96 10.69
CA GLU A 78 17.23 -0.57 11.86
C GLU A 78 16.57 -1.08 13.14
N GLU A 79 15.23 -1.06 13.19
CA GLU A 79 14.46 -1.51 14.35
C GLU A 79 13.08 -2.00 13.91
N LEU A 80 12.60 -3.07 14.53
CA LEU A 80 11.22 -3.55 14.41
C LEU A 80 10.78 -4.06 15.77
N SER A 81 9.88 -3.31 16.39
CA SER A 81 9.47 -3.53 17.76
C SER A 81 7.95 -3.58 17.88
N VAL A 82 7.46 -4.52 18.69
CA VAL A 82 6.04 -4.68 19.04
C VAL A 82 5.95 -4.86 20.54
N LEU A 83 5.02 -4.14 21.17
CA LEU A 83 4.78 -4.23 22.61
C LEU A 83 4.42 -5.68 23.00
N PRO A 84 4.95 -6.22 24.12
CA PRO A 84 4.77 -7.62 24.48
C PRO A 84 3.31 -8.06 24.58
N GLU A 85 2.45 -7.20 25.14
CA GLU A 85 1.01 -7.42 25.28
C GLU A 85 0.26 -7.54 23.93
N PHE A 86 0.85 -7.07 22.84
CA PHE A 86 0.33 -7.20 21.47
C PHE A 86 1.11 -8.20 20.61
N GLY A 87 2.09 -8.89 21.19
CA GLY A 87 2.85 -9.94 20.53
C GLY A 87 1.95 -11.08 20.04
N ARG A 88 2.38 -11.77 18.97
CA ARG A 88 1.67 -12.93 18.38
C ARG A 88 0.29 -12.63 17.75
N HIS A 89 -0.04 -11.36 17.51
CA HIS A 89 -1.25 -10.94 16.80
C HIS A 89 -0.98 -10.55 15.32
N GLY A 90 0.14 -10.99 14.74
CA GLY A 90 0.49 -10.68 13.35
C GLY A 90 1.04 -9.28 13.08
N ILE A 91 1.04 -8.37 14.07
CA ILE A 91 1.51 -6.98 13.93
C ILE A 91 2.95 -6.89 13.39
N GLY A 92 3.87 -7.72 13.89
CA GLY A 92 5.26 -7.74 13.39
C GLY A 92 5.33 -8.12 11.90
N THR A 93 4.50 -9.06 11.45
CA THR A 93 4.40 -9.44 10.04
C THR A 93 3.78 -8.32 9.21
N MET A 94 2.79 -7.60 9.74
CA MET A 94 2.22 -6.42 9.06
C MET A 94 3.27 -5.33 8.86
N LEU A 95 4.00 -4.97 9.92
CA LEU A 95 5.09 -3.99 9.87
C LEU A 95 6.19 -4.42 8.89
N LEU A 96 6.60 -5.69 8.94
CA LEU A 96 7.61 -6.22 8.02
C LEU A 96 7.14 -6.13 6.56
N ARG A 97 5.92 -6.56 6.25
CA ARG A 97 5.38 -6.48 4.87
C ARG A 97 5.31 -5.03 4.37
N ALA A 98 4.86 -4.11 5.22
CA ALA A 98 4.86 -2.69 4.88
C ALA A 98 6.27 -2.17 4.60
N ALA A 99 7.26 -2.59 5.40
CA ALA A 99 8.65 -2.23 5.19
C ALA A 99 9.22 -2.77 3.87
N LEU A 100 8.90 -4.01 3.51
CA LEU A 100 9.27 -4.59 2.22
C LEU A 100 8.67 -3.80 1.05
N GLY A 101 7.39 -3.44 1.14
CA GLY A 101 6.69 -2.64 0.13
C GLY A 101 7.30 -1.24 -0.04
N VAL A 102 7.63 -0.57 1.06
CA VAL A 102 8.33 0.74 1.03
C VAL A 102 9.70 0.63 0.38
N ALA A 103 10.48 -0.41 0.68
CA ALA A 103 11.78 -0.63 0.05
C ALA A 103 11.65 -0.88 -1.47
N LEU A 104 10.68 -1.69 -1.89
CA LEU A 104 10.37 -1.91 -3.31
C LEU A 104 9.95 -0.62 -4.04
N ASP A 105 9.11 0.21 -3.42
CA ASP A 105 8.65 1.48 -4.02
C ASP A 105 9.78 2.51 -4.16
N ARG A 106 10.86 2.35 -3.41
CA ARG A 106 12.09 3.13 -3.57
C ARG A 106 13.01 2.59 -4.67
N GLY A 107 12.74 1.38 -5.19
CA GLY A 107 13.59 0.70 -6.16
C GLY A 107 14.78 -0.03 -5.51
N ASP A 108 14.67 -0.42 -4.24
CA ASP A 108 15.70 -1.24 -3.61
C ASP A 108 15.53 -2.72 -4.01
N ASP A 109 16.64 -3.39 -4.33
CA ASP A 109 16.65 -4.81 -4.71
C ASP A 109 16.91 -5.73 -3.51
N VAL A 110 17.33 -5.15 -2.38
CA VAL A 110 17.68 -5.87 -1.16
C VAL A 110 17.19 -5.09 0.04
N ILE A 111 16.72 -5.81 1.05
CA ILE A 111 16.52 -5.29 2.40
C ILE A 111 17.41 -6.06 3.38
N THR A 112 17.99 -5.36 4.36
CA THR A 112 18.87 -5.95 5.37
C THR A 112 18.38 -5.64 6.78
N LEU A 113 18.88 -6.40 7.75
CA LEU A 113 18.68 -6.16 9.18
C LEU A 113 19.77 -6.84 9.98
N THR A 114 19.99 -6.41 11.21
CA THR A 114 20.78 -7.19 12.17
C THR A 114 19.90 -7.69 13.30
N THR A 115 20.06 -8.97 13.66
CA THR A 115 19.29 -9.61 14.72
C THR A 115 20.15 -10.53 15.59
N PHE A 116 19.61 -10.99 16.73
CA PHE A 116 20.23 -12.05 17.52
C PHE A 116 19.96 -13.41 16.88
N ALA A 117 21.02 -14.12 16.51
CA ALA A 117 20.96 -15.38 15.80
C ALA A 117 20.36 -16.52 16.64
N ASP A 118 20.69 -16.54 17.93
CA ASP A 118 20.42 -17.66 18.83
C ASP A 118 19.19 -17.45 19.72
N VAL A 119 18.55 -16.27 19.67
CA VAL A 119 17.28 -16.01 20.36
C VAL A 119 16.13 -16.71 19.60
N PRO A 120 15.38 -17.66 20.22
CA PRO A 120 14.50 -18.58 19.50
C PRO A 120 13.43 -17.93 18.63
N TRP A 121 12.95 -16.75 19.01
CA TRP A 121 11.88 -16.03 18.31
C TRP A 121 12.40 -14.89 17.42
N ASN A 122 13.71 -14.60 17.41
CA ASN A 122 14.27 -13.42 16.75
C ASN A 122 14.81 -13.77 15.35
N GLY A 123 16.09 -14.19 15.23
CA GLY A 123 16.67 -14.54 13.92
C GLY A 123 15.90 -15.61 13.14
N ARG A 124 15.33 -16.61 13.84
CA ARG A 124 14.50 -17.64 13.21
C ARG A 124 13.21 -17.09 12.60
N TRP A 125 12.64 -16.04 13.19
CA TRP A 125 11.43 -15.41 12.66
C TRP A 125 11.74 -14.68 11.36
N TYR A 126 12.86 -13.95 11.29
CA TYR A 126 13.30 -13.34 10.04
C TYR A 126 13.65 -14.38 8.97
N ALA A 127 14.29 -15.49 9.35
CA ALA A 127 14.56 -16.59 8.43
C ALA A 127 13.27 -17.18 7.83
N ALA A 128 12.22 -17.33 8.63
CA ALA A 128 10.90 -17.77 8.16
C ALA A 128 10.22 -16.75 7.23
N HIS A 129 10.64 -15.48 7.23
CA HIS A 129 10.17 -14.43 6.32
C HIS A 129 11.17 -14.19 5.18
N GLY A 130 11.96 -15.20 4.80
CA GLY A 130 12.81 -15.17 3.61
C GLY A 130 14.15 -14.46 3.78
N PHE A 131 14.53 -14.07 4.99
CA PHE A 131 15.86 -13.53 5.24
C PHE A 131 16.90 -14.64 5.38
N THR A 132 18.09 -14.42 4.83
CA THR A 132 19.24 -15.32 4.95
C THR A 132 20.44 -14.59 5.55
N PRO A 133 21.35 -15.29 6.26
CA PRO A 133 22.57 -14.66 6.75
C PRO A 133 23.41 -14.06 5.63
N TRP A 134 23.92 -12.85 5.84
CA TRP A 134 24.85 -12.21 4.91
C TRP A 134 26.20 -12.92 4.93
N ALA A 135 26.60 -13.49 3.79
CA ALA A 135 27.83 -14.29 3.68
C ALA A 135 29.09 -13.48 3.32
N GLY A 136 28.93 -12.24 2.83
CA GLY A 136 30.03 -11.39 2.37
C GLY A 136 30.60 -10.47 3.44
N ALA A 137 31.52 -9.58 3.03
CA ALA A 137 31.93 -8.46 3.86
C ALA A 137 30.73 -7.52 4.13
N VAL A 138 30.69 -6.91 5.30
CA VAL A 138 29.65 -5.93 5.65
C VAL A 138 29.74 -4.75 4.66
N PRO A 139 28.63 -4.36 4.00
CA PRO A 139 28.60 -3.18 3.14
C PRO A 139 29.11 -1.93 3.86
N ALA A 140 29.85 -1.06 3.16
CA ALA A 140 30.51 0.10 3.76
C ALA A 140 29.53 1.05 4.46
N ASP A 141 28.36 1.26 3.88
CA ASP A 141 27.28 2.09 4.43
C ASP A 141 26.54 1.44 5.62
N LEU A 142 26.81 0.17 5.93
CA LEU A 142 26.39 -0.48 7.19
C LEU A 142 27.52 -0.61 8.21
N ALA A 143 28.76 -0.23 7.88
CA ALA A 143 29.90 -0.45 8.75
C ALA A 143 29.80 0.35 10.06
N GLU A 144 29.41 1.63 9.99
CA GLU A 144 29.20 2.47 11.17
C GLU A 144 28.10 1.92 12.07
N ARG A 145 26.95 1.53 11.49
CA ARG A 145 25.85 0.88 12.20
C ARG A 145 26.33 -0.38 12.90
N ARG A 146 27.03 -1.25 12.17
CA ARG A 146 27.57 -2.50 12.72
C ARG A 146 28.57 -2.25 13.85
N MET A 147 29.34 -1.17 13.79
CA MET A 147 30.22 -0.77 14.88
C MET A 147 29.43 -0.31 16.12
N GLY A 148 28.37 0.47 15.94
CA GLY A 148 27.48 0.90 17.03
C GLY A 148 26.81 -0.27 17.76
N GLU A 149 26.50 -1.35 17.03
CA GLU A 149 25.90 -2.56 17.58
C GLU A 149 26.86 -3.46 18.37
N ARG A 150 28.18 -3.22 18.34
CA ARG A 150 29.18 -4.12 18.97
C ARG A 150 28.94 -4.33 20.46
N ALA A 151 28.41 -3.32 21.15
CA ALA A 151 28.04 -3.48 22.56
C ALA A 151 27.00 -4.59 22.75
N LEU A 152 26.07 -4.73 21.81
CA LEU A 152 24.99 -5.73 21.84
C LEU A 152 25.51 -7.17 21.71
N GLU A 153 26.71 -7.38 21.16
CA GLU A 153 27.31 -8.72 21.02
C GLU A 153 27.63 -9.39 22.37
N ARG A 154 27.69 -8.60 23.46
CA ARG A 154 27.79 -9.12 24.84
C ARG A 154 26.60 -9.99 25.23
N GLY A 155 25.41 -9.68 24.71
CA GLY A 155 24.19 -10.41 24.99
C GLY A 155 24.06 -11.71 24.17
N GLY A 156 24.81 -11.83 23.07
CA GLY A 156 24.77 -13.00 22.21
C GLY A 156 25.17 -12.68 20.77
N ARG A 157 25.29 -13.72 19.95
CA ARG A 157 25.74 -13.61 18.56
C ARG A 157 24.75 -12.80 17.71
N ARG A 158 25.20 -11.64 17.23
CA ARG A 158 24.46 -10.78 16.28
C ARG A 158 24.80 -11.18 14.85
N VAL A 159 23.78 -11.37 14.00
CA VAL A 159 23.93 -11.73 12.59
C VAL A 159 23.29 -10.68 11.69
N LEU A 160 24.03 -10.21 10.69
CA LEU A 160 23.48 -9.44 9.58
C LEU A 160 22.74 -10.42 8.66
N MET A 161 21.49 -10.12 8.36
CA MET A 161 20.66 -10.88 7.44
C MET A 161 20.22 -9.99 6.28
N LEU A 162 19.95 -10.62 5.14
CA LEU A 162 19.45 -9.97 3.94
C LEU A 162 18.26 -10.73 3.39
N ARG A 163 17.43 -10.01 2.65
CA ARG A 163 16.42 -10.59 1.79
C ARG A 163 16.47 -9.87 0.46
N GLU A 164 16.55 -10.64 -0.62
CA GLU A 164 16.33 -10.11 -1.96
C GLU A 164 14.86 -9.72 -2.11
N LEU A 165 14.63 -8.52 -2.64
CA LEU A 165 13.32 -8.01 -2.96
C LEU A 165 13.04 -8.37 -4.41
N ARG A 166 12.09 -9.27 -4.61
CA ARG A 166 11.61 -9.68 -5.93
C ARG A 166 10.11 -9.47 -5.96
N ASP A 167 9.62 -9.00 -7.10
CA ASP A 167 8.19 -8.79 -7.33
C ASP A 167 7.49 -10.14 -7.65
N ASP A 168 7.55 -11.08 -6.70
CA ASP A 168 7.09 -12.48 -6.84
C ASP A 168 6.08 -12.87 -5.73
N PRO A 169 5.01 -13.64 -6.00
CA PRO A 169 4.54 -14.05 -7.34
C PRO A 169 4.26 -12.85 -8.23
N ARG A 170 4.57 -12.95 -9.53
CA ARG A 170 4.31 -11.85 -10.48
C ARG A 170 2.84 -11.42 -10.38
N PRO A 171 2.55 -10.11 -10.19
CA PRO A 171 1.19 -9.64 -10.05
C PRO A 171 0.41 -9.80 -11.36
N ILE A 172 -0.87 -10.16 -11.24
CA ILE A 172 -1.80 -10.29 -12.36
C ILE A 172 -2.30 -8.89 -12.73
N PRO A 173 -2.12 -8.43 -13.97
CA PRO A 173 -2.56 -7.09 -14.35
C PRO A 173 -4.08 -7.00 -14.41
N ALA A 174 -4.61 -5.90 -13.91
CA ALA A 174 -6.05 -5.65 -13.81
C ALA A 174 -6.37 -4.15 -13.95
N VAL A 175 -7.60 -3.82 -14.33
CA VAL A 175 -8.09 -2.45 -14.40
C VAL A 175 -9.27 -2.30 -13.46
N SER A 176 -9.36 -1.16 -12.77
CA SER A 176 -10.54 -0.77 -12.01
C SER A 176 -10.97 0.64 -12.40
N VAL A 177 -12.26 0.83 -12.66
CA VAL A 177 -12.83 2.10 -13.08
C VAL A 177 -13.67 2.66 -11.95
N ILE A 178 -13.41 3.89 -11.55
CA ILE A 178 -14.06 4.63 -10.48
C ILE A 178 -15.06 5.61 -11.11
N PRO A 179 -16.36 5.26 -11.22
CA PRO A 179 -17.34 6.12 -11.85
C PRO A 179 -17.76 7.19 -10.85
N LEU A 180 -17.63 8.47 -11.23
CA LEU A 180 -17.87 9.60 -10.33
C LEU A 180 -18.87 10.58 -10.91
N ARG A 181 -19.75 11.10 -10.04
CA ARG A 181 -20.67 12.19 -10.37
C ARG A 181 -20.82 13.16 -9.19
N ASP A 182 -21.13 14.41 -9.48
CA ASP A 182 -21.62 15.33 -8.45
C ASP A 182 -23.08 15.00 -8.14
N GLY A 183 -23.33 14.50 -6.92
CA GLY A 183 -24.65 14.26 -6.38
C GLY A 183 -25.21 15.48 -5.66
N PRO A 184 -26.50 15.45 -5.24
CA PRO A 184 -27.15 16.58 -4.58
C PRO A 184 -26.53 16.93 -3.21
N ARG A 185 -25.76 16.02 -2.61
CA ARG A 185 -25.15 16.20 -1.28
C ARG A 185 -23.64 15.94 -1.28
N GLY A 186 -22.98 16.07 -2.44
CA GLY A 186 -21.53 15.88 -2.59
C GLY A 186 -21.16 14.83 -3.64
N LEU A 187 -19.86 14.57 -3.76
CA LEU A 187 -19.30 13.60 -4.71
C LEU A 187 -19.81 12.18 -4.41
N GLU A 188 -20.35 11.54 -5.45
CA GLU A 188 -20.83 10.16 -5.41
C GLU A 188 -19.97 9.27 -6.30
N GLY A 189 -19.75 8.03 -5.85
CA GLY A 189 -19.12 6.97 -6.63
C GLY A 189 -20.07 5.80 -6.84
N PHE A 190 -20.01 5.16 -8.00
CA PHE A 190 -20.70 3.89 -8.21
C PHE A 190 -19.84 2.76 -7.62
N VAL A 191 -20.27 2.23 -6.49
CA VAL A 191 -19.55 1.20 -5.73
C VAL A 191 -20.28 -0.15 -5.81
N GLN A 192 -19.52 -1.22 -5.66
CA GLN A 192 -20.01 -2.59 -5.66
C GLN A 192 -19.71 -3.24 -4.30
N TYR A 193 -20.69 -3.94 -3.75
CA TYR A 193 -20.57 -4.66 -2.49
C TYR A 193 -20.34 -6.14 -2.76
N ARG A 194 -19.09 -6.63 -2.63
CA ARG A 194 -18.72 -8.01 -2.99
C ARG A 194 -19.47 -9.04 -2.15
N VAL A 195 -19.84 -10.16 -2.76
CA VAL A 195 -20.47 -11.28 -2.03
C VAL A 195 -19.50 -11.90 -1.01
N ALA A 196 -20.03 -12.45 0.07
CA ALA A 196 -19.23 -13.05 1.14
C ALA A 196 -18.45 -14.30 0.72
N THR A 197 -18.86 -14.96 -0.37
CA THR A 197 -18.31 -16.25 -0.83
C THR A 197 -17.10 -16.12 -1.74
N MET A 198 -16.61 -14.91 -2.01
CA MET A 198 -15.49 -14.73 -2.93
C MET A 198 -14.15 -15.09 -2.30
N ASP A 199 -13.30 -15.75 -3.08
CA ASP A 199 -11.94 -16.14 -2.66
C ASP A 199 -11.03 -14.94 -2.33
N PHE A 200 -11.35 -13.75 -2.85
CA PHE A 200 -10.61 -12.52 -2.61
C PHE A 200 -11.57 -11.36 -2.33
N ALA A 201 -11.26 -10.57 -1.31
CA ALA A 201 -11.99 -9.35 -0.92
C ALA A 201 -13.49 -9.56 -0.64
N ALA A 202 -13.87 -10.71 -0.08
CA ALA A 202 -15.25 -10.95 0.36
C ALA A 202 -15.75 -9.85 1.31
N ASN A 203 -17.01 -9.40 1.11
CA ASN A 203 -17.65 -8.31 1.85
C ASN A 203 -16.97 -6.93 1.72
N ALA A 204 -15.98 -6.79 0.85
CA ALA A 204 -15.35 -5.51 0.59
C ALA A 204 -16.17 -4.67 -0.37
N VAL A 205 -16.06 -3.35 -0.22
CA VAL A 205 -16.53 -2.41 -1.23
C VAL A 205 -15.42 -2.18 -2.25
N VAL A 206 -15.78 -2.29 -3.54
CA VAL A 206 -14.88 -2.11 -4.66
C VAL A 206 -15.54 -1.25 -5.75
N PHE A 207 -14.78 -0.95 -6.79
CA PHE A 207 -15.29 -0.35 -8.02
C PHE A 207 -15.26 -1.38 -9.15
N PRO A 208 -16.07 -1.20 -10.21
CA PRO A 208 -16.06 -2.10 -11.36
C PRO A 208 -14.65 -2.35 -11.89
N GLY A 209 -14.34 -3.60 -12.20
CA GLY A 209 -13.00 -3.93 -12.65
C GLY A 209 -12.63 -5.41 -12.56
N GLY A 210 -11.59 -5.75 -13.31
CA GLY A 210 -11.14 -7.13 -13.43
C GLY A 210 -9.83 -7.23 -14.16
N ARG A 211 -9.45 -8.47 -14.49
CA ARG A 211 -8.15 -8.79 -15.07
C ARG A 211 -8.08 -8.31 -16.51
N ILE A 212 -6.87 -7.98 -16.96
CA ILE A 212 -6.62 -7.80 -18.38
C ILE A 212 -6.60 -9.19 -19.03
N ASP A 213 -7.50 -9.41 -19.98
CA ASP A 213 -7.59 -10.64 -20.75
C ASP A 213 -6.98 -10.47 -22.15
N ALA A 214 -6.69 -11.59 -22.82
CA ALA A 214 -6.10 -11.56 -24.17
C ALA A 214 -7.00 -10.81 -25.17
N GLY A 215 -8.33 -10.93 -25.03
CA GLY A 215 -9.30 -10.24 -25.87
C GLY A 215 -9.27 -8.71 -25.72
N ASP A 216 -8.81 -8.17 -24.58
CA ASP A 216 -8.69 -6.72 -24.39
C ASP A 216 -7.59 -6.14 -25.30
N ARG A 217 -6.51 -6.89 -25.52
CA ARG A 217 -5.43 -6.49 -26.44
C ARG A 217 -5.87 -6.55 -27.90
N GLU A 218 -6.65 -7.56 -28.26
CA GLU A 218 -7.13 -7.76 -29.63
C GLU A 218 -8.22 -6.75 -30.00
N SER A 219 -9.08 -6.41 -29.04
CA SER A 219 -10.19 -5.46 -29.21
C SER A 219 -9.81 -4.00 -28.99
N ALA A 220 -8.58 -3.72 -28.53
CA ALA A 220 -8.10 -2.38 -28.24
C ALA A 220 -8.10 -1.47 -29.48
N ALA A 221 -9.13 -0.62 -29.58
CA ALA A 221 -9.22 0.39 -30.62
C ALA A 221 -8.13 1.46 -30.42
N PRO A 222 -7.54 2.00 -31.51
CA PRO A 222 -6.65 3.15 -31.41
C PRO A 222 -7.33 4.33 -30.72
N LEU A 223 -6.66 4.88 -29.70
CA LEU A 223 -7.12 6.09 -29.01
C LEU A 223 -6.80 7.33 -29.88
N PRO A 224 -7.60 8.41 -29.78
CA PRO A 224 -7.23 9.69 -30.36
C PRO A 224 -5.82 10.11 -29.90
N ALA A 225 -5.03 10.72 -30.79
CA ALA A 225 -3.61 10.99 -30.55
C ALA A 225 -3.35 11.76 -29.23
N GLU A 226 -4.17 12.76 -28.93
CA GLU A 226 -4.08 13.55 -27.68
C GLU A 226 -4.36 12.69 -26.44
N VAL A 227 -5.39 11.85 -26.49
CA VAL A 227 -5.75 10.92 -25.39
C VAL A 227 -4.62 9.91 -25.18
N SER A 228 -4.09 9.33 -26.27
CA SER A 228 -2.98 8.39 -26.22
C SER A 228 -1.73 9.01 -25.59
N ALA A 229 -1.40 10.25 -25.97
CA ALA A 229 -0.26 10.98 -25.43
C ALA A 229 -0.43 11.27 -23.93
N ARG A 230 -1.60 11.78 -23.53
CA ARG A 230 -1.94 12.02 -22.11
C ARG A 230 -1.80 10.75 -21.28
N HIS A 231 -2.38 9.65 -21.74
CA HIS A 231 -2.32 8.38 -21.00
C HIS A 231 -0.90 7.82 -20.94
N THR A 232 -0.15 7.87 -22.04
CA THR A 232 1.27 7.44 -22.05
C THR A 232 2.09 8.24 -21.04
N ALA A 233 1.89 9.56 -20.99
CA ALA A 233 2.58 10.43 -20.05
C ALA A 233 2.19 10.16 -18.59
N ALA A 234 0.92 9.82 -18.33
CA ALA A 234 0.42 9.50 -16.99
C ALA A 234 0.95 8.15 -16.48
N TRP A 235 1.01 7.14 -17.35
CA TRP A 235 1.42 5.77 -17.00
C TRP A 235 2.94 5.51 -17.11
N ARG A 236 3.75 6.54 -17.41
CA ARG A 236 5.19 6.40 -17.72
C ARG A 236 6.04 5.73 -16.64
N ASP A 237 5.63 5.85 -15.37
CA ASP A 237 6.36 5.30 -14.22
C ASP A 237 5.81 3.90 -13.81
N THR A 238 4.95 3.28 -14.62
CA THR A 238 4.27 1.99 -14.35
C THR A 238 4.61 0.92 -15.40
N ALA A 239 4.16 -0.31 -15.17
CA ALA A 239 4.31 -1.43 -16.13
C ALA A 239 3.23 -1.44 -17.24
N ALA A 240 2.49 -0.35 -17.44
CA ALA A 240 1.41 -0.27 -18.44
C ALA A 240 1.88 -0.65 -19.85
N ALA A 241 3.10 -0.28 -20.23
CA ALA A 241 3.68 -0.62 -21.53
C ALA A 241 3.82 -2.15 -21.73
N ASP A 242 4.14 -2.89 -20.66
CA ASP A 242 4.36 -4.34 -20.70
C ASP A 242 3.06 -5.12 -20.87
N VAL A 243 1.91 -4.50 -20.59
CA VAL A 243 0.59 -5.14 -20.65
C VAL A 243 -0.22 -4.75 -21.89
N GLY A 244 0.38 -4.03 -22.83
CA GLY A 244 -0.27 -3.60 -24.09
C GLY A 244 -0.60 -2.11 -24.14
N GLY A 245 -0.13 -1.32 -23.17
CA GLY A 245 -0.22 0.14 -23.15
C GLY A 245 -1.62 0.70 -22.91
N PRO A 246 -1.77 2.03 -23.03
CA PRO A 246 -3.01 2.74 -22.73
C PRO A 246 -4.28 2.20 -23.40
N ALA A 247 -4.20 1.80 -24.67
CA ALA A 247 -5.36 1.31 -25.41
C ALA A 247 -5.92 0.01 -24.80
N THR A 248 -5.03 -0.90 -24.36
CA THR A 248 -5.44 -2.14 -23.68
C THR A 248 -6.08 -1.84 -22.32
N LEU A 249 -5.49 -0.93 -21.54
CA LEU A 249 -6.05 -0.54 -20.24
C LEU A 249 -7.45 0.07 -20.37
N VAL A 250 -7.64 0.94 -21.37
CA VAL A 250 -8.95 1.56 -21.67
C VAL A 250 -9.96 0.51 -22.15
N ALA A 251 -9.57 -0.41 -23.04
CA ALA A 251 -10.44 -1.49 -23.50
C ALA A 251 -10.91 -2.38 -22.33
N THR A 252 -9.98 -2.78 -21.46
CA THR A 252 -10.28 -3.56 -20.24
C THR A 252 -11.28 -2.82 -19.36
N GLY A 253 -11.03 -1.54 -19.05
CA GLY A 253 -11.93 -0.74 -18.21
C GLY A 253 -13.33 -0.60 -18.79
N ARG A 254 -13.46 -0.44 -20.12
CA ARG A 254 -14.77 -0.39 -20.79
C ARG A 254 -15.52 -1.72 -20.73
N ARG A 255 -14.81 -2.83 -20.96
CA ARG A 255 -15.40 -4.18 -20.88
C ARG A 255 -15.96 -4.43 -19.48
N GLU A 256 -15.14 -4.23 -18.45
CA GLU A 256 -15.54 -4.46 -17.06
C GLU A 256 -16.73 -3.59 -16.64
N VAL A 257 -16.74 -2.31 -17.03
CA VAL A 257 -17.90 -1.44 -16.76
C VAL A 257 -19.16 -1.91 -17.51
N GLY A 258 -19.03 -2.36 -18.75
CA GLY A 258 -20.14 -2.92 -19.53
C GLY A 258 -20.72 -4.19 -18.90
N GLU A 259 -19.85 -5.10 -18.46
CA GLU A 259 -20.23 -6.38 -17.86
C GLU A 259 -20.82 -6.22 -16.46
N GLU A 260 -20.26 -5.36 -15.62
CA GLU A 260 -20.62 -5.30 -14.20
C GLU A 260 -21.58 -4.16 -13.84
N ALA A 261 -21.67 -3.14 -14.69
CA ALA A 261 -22.51 -1.96 -14.46
C ALA A 261 -23.51 -1.64 -15.57
N ALA A 262 -23.58 -2.47 -16.63
CA ALA A 262 -24.41 -2.24 -17.83
C ALA A 262 -24.29 -0.81 -18.41
N ALA A 263 -23.10 -0.21 -18.27
CA ALA A 263 -22.82 1.15 -18.70
C ALA A 263 -21.74 1.15 -19.78
N ASP A 264 -21.75 2.17 -20.63
CA ASP A 264 -20.63 2.47 -21.53
C ASP A 264 -19.95 3.74 -21.04
N VAL A 265 -18.62 3.73 -21.09
CA VAL A 265 -17.79 4.88 -20.74
C VAL A 265 -17.00 5.31 -21.97
N ASP A 266 -16.96 6.62 -22.20
CA ASP A 266 -16.20 7.18 -23.29
C ASP A 266 -14.70 6.99 -23.01
N ALA A 267 -14.03 6.27 -23.91
CA ALA A 267 -12.59 6.00 -23.87
C ALA A 267 -11.75 7.29 -23.72
N SER A 268 -12.21 8.40 -24.29
CA SER A 268 -11.53 9.70 -24.26
C SER A 268 -11.70 10.43 -22.92
N GLU A 269 -12.75 10.11 -22.16
CA GLU A 269 -13.04 10.73 -20.87
C GLU A 269 -12.43 9.96 -19.68
N LEU A 270 -11.93 8.74 -19.87
CA LEU A 270 -11.21 8.02 -18.83
C LEU A 270 -9.92 8.76 -18.42
N VAL A 271 -9.80 9.01 -17.13
CA VAL A 271 -8.68 9.72 -16.51
C VAL A 271 -7.83 8.72 -15.73
N PRO A 272 -6.56 8.48 -16.11
CA PRO A 272 -5.60 7.76 -15.28
C PRO A 272 -5.58 8.32 -13.86
N TRP A 273 -5.77 7.46 -12.86
CA TRP A 273 -5.85 7.89 -11.47
C TRP A 273 -4.72 7.33 -10.63
N ASP A 274 -4.52 6.02 -10.63
CA ASP A 274 -3.62 5.39 -9.66
C ASP A 274 -3.11 4.03 -10.12
N ASN A 275 -2.06 3.53 -9.47
CA ASN A 275 -1.55 2.18 -9.72
C ASN A 275 -1.16 1.49 -8.42
N TRP A 276 -1.81 0.36 -8.12
CA TRP A 276 -1.57 -0.40 -6.90
C TRP A 276 -1.20 -1.83 -7.22
N ILE A 277 -0.11 -2.27 -6.62
CA ILE A 277 0.35 -3.64 -6.70
C ILE A 277 0.17 -4.28 -5.33
N THR A 278 -0.57 -5.39 -5.27
CA THR A 278 -0.73 -6.16 -4.02
C THR A 278 0.65 -6.47 -3.43
N PRO A 279 0.91 -6.25 -2.12
CA PRO A 279 2.24 -6.45 -1.55
C PRO A 279 2.80 -7.85 -1.77
N ILE A 280 4.12 -7.96 -1.77
CA ILE A 280 4.83 -9.25 -1.81
C ILE A 280 4.51 -10.08 -0.56
N ASP A 281 4.81 -11.39 -0.59
CA ASP A 281 4.38 -12.38 0.40
C ASP A 281 2.86 -12.58 0.51
N THR A 282 2.15 -12.24 -0.57
CA THR A 282 0.75 -12.57 -0.79
C THR A 282 0.66 -13.61 -1.91
N PRO A 283 -0.01 -14.76 -1.72
CA PRO A 283 -0.05 -15.82 -2.73
C PRO A 283 -0.70 -15.41 -4.06
N LYS A 284 -1.66 -14.49 -4.01
CA LYS A 284 -2.37 -13.95 -5.16
C LYS A 284 -2.21 -12.44 -5.17
N ARG A 285 -1.64 -11.92 -6.25
CA ARG A 285 -1.27 -10.51 -6.37
C ARG A 285 -1.85 -9.93 -7.64
N PHE A 286 -2.24 -8.67 -7.57
CA PHE A 286 -2.76 -7.90 -8.68
C PHE A 286 -1.96 -6.62 -8.87
N ASP A 287 -1.75 -6.22 -10.11
CA ASP A 287 -1.23 -4.92 -10.52
C ASP A 287 -2.40 -4.15 -11.16
N VAL A 288 -3.03 -3.29 -10.36
CA VAL A 288 -4.31 -2.66 -10.69
C VAL A 288 -4.08 -1.24 -11.18
N TYR A 289 -4.50 -0.96 -12.40
CA TYR A 289 -4.51 0.37 -13.01
C TYR A 289 -5.89 1.00 -12.80
N PHE A 290 -5.95 2.07 -12.00
CA PHE A 290 -7.20 2.75 -11.68
C PHE A 290 -7.47 3.90 -12.64
N PHE A 291 -8.71 3.97 -13.15
CA PHE A 291 -9.23 5.13 -13.87
C PHE A 291 -10.33 5.80 -13.07
N VAL A 292 -10.45 7.12 -13.20
CA VAL A 292 -11.69 7.84 -12.92
C VAL A 292 -12.50 7.94 -14.22
N ALA A 293 -13.80 7.66 -14.13
CA ALA A 293 -14.77 7.86 -15.21
C ALA A 293 -15.79 8.94 -14.79
N PRO A 294 -15.77 10.15 -15.37
CA PRO A 294 -16.79 11.16 -15.09
C PRO A 294 -18.15 10.72 -15.67
N VAL A 295 -19.20 10.78 -14.86
CA VAL A 295 -20.56 10.46 -15.29
C VAL A 295 -21.43 11.70 -15.15
N ARG A 296 -21.92 12.23 -16.28
CA ARG A 296 -22.67 13.50 -16.34
C ARG A 296 -24.10 13.28 -16.83
N GLY A 297 -25.01 14.12 -16.33
CA GLY A 297 -26.40 14.19 -16.81
C GLY A 297 -27.16 12.86 -16.67
N ALA A 298 -27.98 12.55 -17.68
CA ALA A 298 -28.85 11.38 -17.67
C ALA A 298 -28.09 10.04 -17.76
N ALA A 299 -26.80 10.05 -18.12
CA ALA A 299 -25.99 8.83 -18.23
C ALA A 299 -25.93 8.07 -16.90
N ALA A 300 -26.01 8.74 -15.76
CA ALA A 300 -25.97 8.06 -14.47
C ALA A 300 -27.18 7.13 -14.22
N ALA A 301 -28.28 7.30 -14.95
CA ALA A 301 -29.46 6.43 -14.88
C ALA A 301 -29.31 5.11 -15.65
N THR A 302 -28.27 4.97 -16.47
CA THR A 302 -28.00 3.72 -17.21
C THR A 302 -27.21 2.72 -16.38
N TRP A 303 -26.47 3.18 -15.36
CA TRP A 303 -25.66 2.34 -14.48
C TRP A 303 -26.54 1.44 -13.61
N ARG A 304 -26.33 0.13 -13.67
CA ARG A 304 -27.10 -0.89 -12.97
C ARG A 304 -26.20 -2.03 -12.52
N HIS A 305 -26.50 -2.59 -11.35
CA HIS A 305 -25.86 -3.83 -10.91
C HIS A 305 -26.16 -4.99 -11.87
N THR A 306 -25.12 -5.59 -12.47
CA THR A 306 -25.26 -6.76 -13.37
C THR A 306 -24.31 -7.91 -13.09
N THR A 307 -23.40 -7.77 -12.12
CA THR A 307 -22.41 -8.80 -11.77
C THR A 307 -22.91 -9.73 -10.66
N SER A 308 -22.56 -11.01 -10.73
CA SER A 308 -22.79 -11.96 -9.62
C SER A 308 -21.67 -11.93 -8.56
N GLU A 309 -20.58 -11.23 -8.82
CA GLU A 309 -19.47 -11.04 -7.86
C GLU A 309 -19.84 -10.07 -6.72
N ALA A 310 -20.85 -9.24 -6.94
CA ALA A 310 -21.43 -8.36 -5.92
C ALA A 310 -22.88 -8.76 -5.64
N HIS A 311 -23.37 -8.45 -4.43
CA HIS A 311 -24.79 -8.60 -4.10
C HIS A 311 -25.59 -7.32 -4.33
N ASP A 312 -24.90 -6.19 -4.47
CA ASP A 312 -25.49 -4.89 -4.75
C ASP A 312 -24.44 -3.98 -5.40
N SER A 313 -24.87 -3.08 -6.28
CA SER A 313 -24.05 -1.99 -6.81
C SER A 313 -24.90 -0.73 -6.93
N ARG A 314 -24.41 0.38 -6.39
CA ARG A 314 -25.18 1.64 -6.36
C ARG A 314 -24.29 2.86 -6.24
N TRP A 315 -24.88 4.00 -6.59
CA TRP A 315 -24.29 5.31 -6.35
C TRP A 315 -24.33 5.63 -4.87
N GLU A 316 -23.15 5.88 -4.29
CA GLU A 316 -22.99 6.20 -2.88
C GLU A 316 -22.19 7.48 -2.71
N ARG A 317 -22.52 8.25 -1.67
CA ARG A 317 -21.69 9.40 -1.30
C ARG A 317 -20.38 8.88 -0.71
N LEU A 318 -19.26 9.31 -1.28
CA LEU A 318 -17.95 8.82 -0.84
C LEU A 318 -17.66 9.15 0.63
N VAL A 319 -18.19 10.26 1.14
CA VAL A 319 -18.11 10.63 2.56
C VAL A 319 -18.81 9.63 3.50
N ASP A 320 -19.90 9.00 3.04
CA ASP A 320 -20.62 7.99 3.83
C ASP A 320 -19.86 6.66 3.78
N VAL A 321 -19.32 6.29 2.61
CA VAL A 321 -18.47 5.09 2.44
C VAL A 321 -17.23 5.18 3.34
N ALA A 322 -16.53 6.32 3.35
CA ALA A 322 -15.38 6.55 4.20
C ALA A 322 -15.74 6.43 5.70
N ARG A 323 -16.84 7.07 6.13
CA ARG A 323 -17.31 7.01 7.52
C ARG A 323 -17.68 5.59 7.94
N ALA A 324 -18.39 4.85 7.10
CA ALA A 324 -18.79 3.47 7.40
C ALA A 324 -17.57 2.54 7.50
N ALA A 325 -16.51 2.80 6.72
CA ALA A 325 -15.23 2.11 6.86
C ALA A 325 -14.53 2.45 8.20
N GLU A 326 -14.55 3.72 8.61
CA GLU A 326 -13.99 4.15 9.89
C GLU A 326 -14.68 3.55 11.12
N THR A 327 -15.98 3.24 11.00
CA THR A 327 -16.76 2.58 12.06
C THR A 327 -16.71 1.05 11.98
N GLY A 328 -16.08 0.49 10.93
CA GLY A 328 -15.99 -0.95 10.69
C GLY A 328 -17.29 -1.58 10.16
N GLU A 329 -18.23 -0.78 9.68
CA GLU A 329 -19.45 -1.24 9.01
C GLU A 329 -19.16 -1.74 7.59
N LEU A 330 -18.22 -1.10 6.90
CA LEU A 330 -17.74 -1.52 5.58
C LEU A 330 -16.27 -1.90 5.64
N LEU A 331 -15.90 -2.95 4.90
CA LEU A 331 -14.51 -3.28 4.64
C LEU A 331 -14.04 -2.58 3.36
N LEU A 332 -13.05 -1.70 3.48
CA LEU A 332 -12.32 -1.16 2.34
C LEU A 332 -10.93 -1.79 2.31
N LEU A 333 -10.54 -2.34 1.17
CA LEU A 333 -9.15 -2.72 0.95
C LEU A 333 -8.26 -1.46 0.95
N PRO A 334 -6.96 -1.58 1.27
CA PRO A 334 -6.05 -0.44 1.34
C PRO A 334 -6.06 0.48 0.10
N PRO A 335 -6.08 -0.04 -1.15
CA PRO A 335 -6.21 0.80 -2.34
C PRO A 335 -7.52 1.59 -2.36
N THR A 336 -8.65 0.91 -2.15
CA THR A 336 -9.98 1.54 -2.15
C THR A 336 -10.10 2.58 -1.05
N ARG A 337 -9.62 2.28 0.16
CA ARG A 337 -9.66 3.21 1.30
C ARG A 337 -8.91 4.49 0.98
N THR A 338 -7.68 4.37 0.49
CA THR A 338 -6.83 5.52 0.18
C THR A 338 -7.42 6.38 -0.94
N ILE A 339 -7.94 5.74 -2.00
CA ILE A 339 -8.59 6.42 -3.12
C ILE A 339 -9.86 7.13 -2.66
N VAL A 340 -10.70 6.49 -1.86
CA VAL A 340 -11.94 7.09 -1.33
C VAL A 340 -11.63 8.29 -0.45
N ASP A 341 -10.70 8.18 0.49
CA ASP A 341 -10.31 9.28 1.37
C ASP A 341 -9.77 10.48 0.58
N GLU A 342 -9.00 10.23 -0.48
CA GLU A 342 -8.50 11.29 -1.36
C GLU A 342 -9.61 11.96 -2.17
N LEU A 343 -10.51 11.18 -2.75
CA LEU A 343 -11.66 11.71 -3.49
C LEU A 343 -12.61 12.50 -2.57
N VAL A 344 -12.77 12.06 -1.33
CA VAL A 344 -13.50 12.81 -0.28
C VAL A 344 -12.83 14.15 0.01
N ALA A 345 -11.50 14.19 0.10
CA ALA A 345 -10.75 15.42 0.32
C ALA A 345 -10.88 16.41 -0.85
N LEU A 346 -10.98 15.92 -2.09
CA LEU A 346 -11.21 16.74 -3.29
C LEU A 346 -12.66 17.24 -3.41
N GLY A 347 -13.62 16.45 -2.96
CA GLY A 347 -15.00 16.86 -2.68
C GLY A 347 -15.91 17.18 -3.89
N SER A 348 -15.38 17.24 -5.12
CA SER A 348 -16.16 17.49 -6.34
C SER A 348 -15.54 16.87 -7.58
N LEU A 349 -16.35 16.55 -8.59
CA LEU A 349 -15.86 16.00 -9.85
C LEU A 349 -14.92 16.97 -10.57
N ALA A 350 -15.21 18.28 -10.52
CA ALA A 350 -14.35 19.30 -11.10
C ALA A 350 -12.95 19.33 -10.45
N ALA A 351 -12.86 19.22 -9.12
CA ALA A 351 -11.58 19.14 -8.42
C ALA A 351 -10.80 17.87 -8.79
N VAL A 352 -11.49 16.72 -8.90
CA VAL A 352 -10.89 15.45 -9.32
C VAL A 352 -10.29 15.54 -10.72
N LEU A 353 -11.04 16.09 -11.68
CA LEU A 353 -10.60 16.21 -13.07
C LEU A 353 -9.46 17.21 -13.27
N THR A 354 -9.19 18.09 -12.29
CA THR A 354 -8.09 19.07 -12.34
C THR A 354 -6.88 18.70 -11.49
N ALA A 355 -6.95 17.60 -10.73
CA ALA A 355 -5.89 17.20 -9.81
C ALA A 355 -4.60 16.75 -10.51
N ASP A 356 -4.72 16.12 -11.69
CA ASP A 356 -3.63 15.56 -12.51
C ASP A 356 -2.50 14.94 -11.67
N PRO A 357 -2.78 13.89 -10.88
CA PRO A 357 -1.79 13.33 -9.96
C PRO A 357 -0.68 12.59 -10.70
N ARG A 358 0.57 12.72 -10.24
CA ARG A 358 1.64 11.82 -10.72
C ARG A 358 1.36 10.39 -10.23
N ILE A 359 1.28 9.45 -11.17
CA ILE A 359 1.02 8.05 -10.88
C ILE A 359 2.34 7.29 -10.75
N ARG A 360 2.49 6.56 -9.64
CA ARG A 360 3.57 5.61 -9.39
C ARG A 360 2.97 4.34 -8.80
N PRO A 361 3.49 3.15 -9.13
CA PRO A 361 3.03 1.92 -8.52
C PRO A 361 3.26 1.98 -7.00
N VAL A 362 2.23 1.64 -6.24
CA VAL A 362 2.29 1.48 -4.78
C VAL A 362 2.34 -0.01 -4.44
N ARG A 363 3.35 -0.48 -3.71
CA ARG A 363 3.57 -1.89 -3.34
C ARG A 363 3.37 -2.18 -1.85
N HIS A 364 2.78 -1.23 -1.12
CA HIS A 364 2.53 -1.31 0.31
C HIS A 364 1.07 -1.01 0.64
N ASP A 365 0.58 -1.55 1.75
CA ASP A 365 -0.78 -1.34 2.25
C ASP A 365 -0.86 -0.27 3.35
N LEU A 366 -0.03 0.78 3.27
CA LEU A 366 -0.04 1.86 4.26
C LEU A 366 -1.37 2.61 4.23
N GLU A 367 -1.99 2.79 5.40
CA GLU A 367 -3.12 3.70 5.59
C GLU A 367 -2.62 5.15 5.75
N GLY A 368 -3.37 6.09 5.17
CA GLY A 368 -3.17 7.51 5.35
C GLY A 368 -3.45 8.31 4.07
N PRO A 369 -3.74 9.61 4.17
CA PRO A 369 -3.90 10.46 3.00
C PRO A 369 -2.58 10.49 2.21
N ARG A 370 -2.65 10.24 0.89
CA ARG A 370 -1.52 10.46 -0.02
C ARG A 370 -1.65 11.85 -0.62
N PRO A 371 -0.88 12.87 -0.16
CA PRO A 371 -0.70 14.05 -0.98
C PRO A 371 0.09 13.65 -2.22
N ARG A 372 -0.60 13.47 -3.36
CA ARG A 372 0.05 13.23 -4.64
C ARG A 372 0.59 14.56 -5.16
N ALA A 373 1.87 14.57 -5.53
CA ALA A 373 2.43 15.71 -6.23
C ALA A 373 1.66 15.91 -7.53
N LYS A 374 1.34 17.17 -7.86
CA LYS A 374 0.79 17.48 -9.19
C LYS A 374 1.72 16.95 -10.27
N GLY A 375 1.15 16.33 -11.28
CA GLY A 375 1.81 15.97 -12.52
C GLY A 375 2.50 17.21 -13.07
N SER A 376 3.80 17.10 -13.38
CA SER A 376 4.47 18.17 -14.11
C SER A 376 3.84 18.22 -15.49
N ALA A 377 3.23 19.35 -15.86
CA ALA A 377 2.96 19.64 -17.26
C ALA A 377 4.26 19.44 -18.04
N ALA A 378 4.27 18.50 -18.98
CA ALA A 378 5.41 18.27 -19.85
C ALA A 378 5.83 19.61 -20.46
N ARG A 379 7.08 20.03 -20.22
CA ARG A 379 7.70 21.13 -20.96
C ARG A 379 8.29 20.60 -22.24
#